data_AF-A0A957FHB1-F1
#
_entry.id   AF-A0A957FHB1-F1
#
_cell.length_a   1.000
_cell.length_b   1.000
_cell.length_c   1.000
_cell.angle_alpha   90.00
_cell.angle_beta   90.00
_cell.angle_gamma   90.00
#
_symmetry.space_group_name_H-M   'P 1'
#
loop_
_entity.id
_entity.type
_entity.pdbx_description
1 polymer ?
#
loop_
_entity_poly.entity_id
_entity_poly.type
_entity_poly.pdbx_seq_one_letter_code
_entity_poly.pdbx_strand_id
1 'polypeptide(L)'
;ATDSSDVIASFSSRGPSPLTGETKPDVVAPGVGVRSSVPGGGYAAFNGTSMAGPHSSGLAALLLSVAPDLDLDMLEEVIRSTAVDLGIPGPDMDCGYGRIDALRAVQRVADAGTLAGTIRDAATLLPLSGAVVRAQGEGLDVSATATSSGVYTMPYLIAGTYSVTVGYYGYETVLTTTTIISQTTTTLDADLTPLPRYTLSGHVYNAISTTIPITHAVIRVLDTPLPTVSVDDNGFYSMTVAAGTAVIEAAAFSYATGITVTDIFTHSTRDFYLDPLPPVLLVDDDEGTLRSYSPHVQSFYFAALDANGYNYTYWDIEES
;
A
#
# COMPACT_ATOMS: atom_id res chain seq x y z
N ALA A 1 27.20 -5.30 -7.34
CA ALA A 1 28.27 -4.39 -7.83
C ALA A 1 28.98 -5.03 -9.01
N THR A 2 29.38 -4.25 -10.01
CA THR A 2 30.08 -4.75 -11.22
C THR A 2 31.50 -4.17 -11.34
N ASP A 3 32.33 -4.83 -12.15
CA ASP A 3 33.60 -4.28 -12.64
C ASP A 3 33.45 -3.56 -13.99
N SER A 4 34.57 -3.12 -14.56
CA SER A 4 34.61 -2.39 -15.84
C SER A 4 34.21 -3.22 -17.06
N SER A 5 34.13 -4.54 -16.91
CA SER A 5 33.70 -5.48 -17.95
C SER A 5 32.27 -5.98 -17.71
N ASP A 6 31.53 -5.34 -16.82
CA ASP A 6 30.19 -5.74 -16.36
C ASP A 6 30.12 -7.12 -15.71
N VAL A 7 31.26 -7.65 -15.24
CA VAL A 7 31.25 -8.87 -14.46
C VAL A 7 30.84 -8.54 -13.03
N ILE A 8 29.91 -9.33 -12.49
CA ILE A 8 29.48 -9.21 -11.10
C ILE A 8 30.66 -9.45 -10.18
N ALA A 9 30.93 -8.48 -9.31
CA ALA A 9 32.04 -8.53 -8.39
C ALA A 9 31.88 -9.73 -7.43
N SER A 10 32.95 -10.49 -7.21
CA SER A 10 32.92 -11.71 -6.39
C SER A 10 32.47 -11.49 -4.94
N PHE A 11 32.64 -10.27 -4.42
CA PHE A 11 32.20 -9.87 -3.08
C PHE A 11 30.74 -9.38 -3.02
N SER A 12 30.07 -9.21 -4.16
CA SER A 12 28.69 -8.74 -4.19
C SER A 12 27.78 -9.85 -3.66
N SER A 13 27.05 -9.57 -2.58
CA SER A 13 25.97 -10.44 -2.12
C SER A 13 24.92 -10.63 -3.21
N ARG A 14 24.26 -11.79 -3.15
CA ARG A 14 23.26 -12.26 -4.11
C ARG A 14 21.98 -12.57 -3.35
N GLY A 15 20.85 -12.46 -4.04
CA GLY A 15 19.56 -12.84 -3.51
C GLY A 15 19.38 -14.36 -3.37
N PRO A 16 18.22 -14.78 -2.86
CA PRO A 16 17.10 -13.93 -2.45
C PRO A 16 17.37 -13.15 -1.16
N SER A 17 16.54 -12.14 -0.89
CA SER A 17 16.49 -11.48 0.41
C SER A 17 16.29 -12.52 1.52
N PRO A 18 17.16 -12.61 2.54
CA PRO A 18 16.99 -13.58 3.61
C PRO A 18 15.77 -13.29 4.51
N LEU A 19 15.22 -12.06 4.45
CA LEU A 19 14.08 -11.62 5.26
C LEU A 19 12.75 -11.86 4.55
N THR A 20 12.68 -11.56 3.25
CA THR A 20 11.43 -11.52 2.48
C THR A 20 11.35 -12.59 1.40
N GLY A 21 12.47 -13.24 1.06
CA GLY A 21 12.55 -14.19 -0.06
C GLY A 21 12.51 -13.54 -1.45
N GLU A 22 12.39 -12.23 -1.53
CA GLU A 22 12.29 -11.48 -2.78
C GLU A 22 13.60 -11.46 -3.58
N THR A 23 13.47 -11.24 -4.89
CA THR A 23 14.62 -11.01 -5.77
C THR A 23 15.36 -9.75 -5.37
N LYS A 24 16.64 -9.90 -5.01
CA LYS A 24 17.58 -8.81 -4.73
C LYS A 24 18.95 -9.16 -5.30
N PRO A 25 19.80 -8.18 -5.65
CA PRO A 25 19.55 -6.73 -5.59
C PRO A 25 18.51 -6.27 -6.63
N ASP A 26 18.00 -5.03 -6.54
CA ASP A 26 17.14 -4.47 -7.60
C ASP A 26 17.95 -4.09 -8.83
N VAL A 27 19.12 -3.47 -8.63
CA VAL A 27 20.05 -3.08 -9.69
C VAL A 27 21.48 -3.18 -9.20
N VAL A 28 22.43 -3.21 -10.13
CA VAL A 28 23.86 -3.11 -9.85
C VAL A 28 24.46 -1.85 -10.44
N ALA A 29 25.62 -1.46 -9.93
CA ALA A 29 26.39 -0.33 -10.42
C ALA A 29 27.90 -0.63 -10.29
N PRO A 30 28.77 0.17 -10.96
CA PRO A 30 30.21 0.02 -10.84
C PRO A 30 30.68 0.09 -9.39
N GLY A 31 31.39 -0.93 -8.94
CA GLY A 31 31.90 -1.02 -7.57
C GLY A 31 33.30 -1.63 -7.46
N VAL A 32 34.00 -1.85 -8.57
CA VAL A 32 35.39 -2.32 -8.59
C VAL A 32 36.26 -1.25 -9.27
N GLY A 33 37.37 -0.89 -8.63
CA GLY A 33 38.33 0.10 -9.14
C GLY A 33 37.77 1.52 -9.19
N VAL A 34 36.78 1.86 -8.36
CA VAL A 34 36.11 3.16 -8.40
C VAL A 34 37.00 4.21 -7.77
N ARG A 35 37.49 5.14 -8.60
CA ARG A 35 38.35 6.25 -8.17
C ARG A 35 37.51 7.41 -7.61
N SER A 36 37.76 7.78 -6.35
CA SER A 36 37.08 8.90 -5.69
C SER A 36 38.01 9.68 -4.76
N SER A 37 37.54 10.80 -4.23
CA SER A 37 38.28 11.66 -3.29
C SER A 37 38.48 10.98 -1.94
N VAL A 38 39.65 11.21 -1.32
CA VAL A 38 39.97 10.77 0.04
C VAL A 38 40.46 11.96 0.88
N PRO A 39 40.41 11.88 2.23
CA PRO A 39 40.93 12.93 3.10
C PRO A 39 42.36 13.34 2.75
N GLY A 40 42.68 14.63 2.91
CA GLY A 40 43.99 15.19 2.54
C GLY A 40 44.11 15.66 1.08
N GLY A 41 42.97 15.78 0.36
CA GLY A 41 42.93 16.33 -1.00
C GLY A 41 43.38 15.34 -2.10
N GLY A 42 43.51 14.06 -1.75
CA GLY A 42 43.95 13.01 -2.66
C GLY A 42 42.78 12.28 -3.33
N TYR A 43 43.14 11.32 -4.19
CA TYR A 43 42.21 10.39 -4.82
C TYR A 43 42.75 8.97 -4.70
N ALA A 44 41.86 8.01 -4.43
CA ALA A 44 42.18 6.59 -4.39
C ALA A 44 41.09 5.79 -5.10
N ALA A 45 41.42 4.57 -5.53
CA ALA A 45 40.46 3.62 -6.08
C ALA A 45 40.10 2.57 -5.04
N PHE A 46 38.80 2.34 -4.84
CA PHE A 46 38.29 1.35 -3.90
C PHE A 46 37.33 0.36 -4.57
N ASN A 47 37.16 -0.77 -3.89
CA ASN A 47 36.24 -1.84 -4.26
C ASN A 47 35.18 -1.97 -3.16
N GLY A 48 33.92 -2.15 -3.55
CA GLY A 48 32.85 -2.46 -2.62
C GLY A 48 31.47 -2.15 -3.18
N THR A 49 30.45 -2.80 -2.61
CA THR A 49 29.06 -2.36 -2.80
C THR A 49 28.85 -0.94 -2.28
N SER A 50 29.64 -0.51 -1.29
CA SER A 50 29.73 0.89 -0.84
C SER A 50 30.21 1.87 -1.92
N MET A 51 30.86 1.40 -3.00
CA MET A 51 31.23 2.22 -4.16
C MET A 51 30.15 2.15 -5.27
N ALA A 52 29.37 1.08 -5.32
CA ALA A 52 28.20 0.98 -6.19
C ALA A 52 27.04 1.87 -5.68
N GLY A 53 26.78 1.86 -4.36
CA GLY A 53 25.74 2.67 -3.71
C GLY A 53 25.72 4.14 -4.12
N PRO A 54 26.83 4.91 -4.07
CA PRO A 54 26.84 6.32 -4.46
C PRO A 54 26.57 6.55 -5.94
N HIS A 55 26.80 5.58 -6.84
CA HIS A 55 26.38 5.71 -8.23
C HIS A 55 24.84 5.65 -8.34
N SER A 56 24.19 4.72 -7.64
CA SER A 56 22.73 4.64 -7.59
C SER A 56 22.12 5.88 -6.92
N SER A 57 22.70 6.36 -5.81
CA SER A 57 22.27 7.61 -5.17
C SER A 57 22.45 8.83 -6.07
N GLY A 58 23.56 8.89 -6.83
CA GLY A 58 23.81 9.94 -7.80
C GLY A 58 22.81 9.92 -8.96
N LEU A 59 22.43 8.73 -9.43
CA LEU A 59 21.37 8.59 -10.42
C LEU A 59 20.02 9.08 -9.88
N ALA A 60 19.63 8.66 -8.67
CA ALA A 60 18.40 9.14 -8.05
C ALA A 60 18.37 10.67 -7.92
N ALA A 61 19.49 11.28 -7.49
CA ALA A 61 19.62 12.73 -7.41
C ALA A 61 19.50 13.41 -8.79
N LEU A 62 20.04 12.81 -9.85
CA LEU A 62 19.93 13.31 -11.21
C LEU A 62 18.48 13.25 -11.72
N LEU A 63 17.77 12.16 -11.46
CA LEU A 63 16.35 12.03 -11.80
C LEU A 63 15.51 13.08 -11.09
N LEU A 64 15.69 13.26 -9.77
CA LEU A 64 15.00 14.27 -8.98
C LEU A 64 15.36 15.71 -9.38
N SER A 65 16.53 15.93 -10.01
CA SER A 65 16.89 17.26 -10.53
C SER A 65 16.10 17.63 -11.80
N VAL A 66 15.67 16.64 -12.57
CA VAL A 66 14.89 16.81 -13.80
C VAL A 66 13.38 16.72 -13.52
N ALA A 67 13.00 15.85 -12.58
CA ALA A 67 11.64 15.58 -12.16
C ALA A 67 11.51 15.68 -10.62
N PRO A 68 11.37 16.89 -10.07
CA PRO A 68 11.38 17.09 -8.61
C PRO A 68 10.20 16.48 -7.85
N ASP A 69 9.09 16.20 -8.54
CA ASP A 69 7.87 15.59 -8.02
C ASP A 69 7.76 14.09 -8.36
N LEU A 70 8.83 13.47 -8.86
CA LEU A 70 8.90 12.03 -9.09
C LEU A 70 8.76 11.28 -7.75
N ASP A 71 7.70 10.51 -7.60
CA ASP A 71 7.51 9.68 -6.41
C ASP A 71 8.50 8.49 -6.38
N LEU A 72 8.61 7.85 -5.23
CA LEU A 72 9.57 6.77 -5.01
C LEU A 72 9.30 5.55 -5.90
N ASP A 73 8.04 5.19 -6.10
CA ASP A 73 7.67 4.01 -6.89
C ASP A 73 8.04 4.21 -8.35
N MET A 74 7.73 5.38 -8.91
CA MET A 74 8.12 5.75 -10.27
C MET A 74 9.63 5.96 -10.40
N LEU A 75 10.31 6.49 -9.40
CA LEU A 75 11.77 6.62 -9.37
C LEU A 75 12.43 5.25 -9.50
N GLU A 76 12.01 4.28 -8.68
CA GLU A 76 12.54 2.93 -8.74
C GLU A 76 12.19 2.24 -10.05
N GLU A 77 10.98 2.42 -10.56
CA GLU A 77 10.56 1.87 -11.85
C GLU A 77 11.39 2.42 -13.01
N VAL A 78 11.66 3.73 -13.03
CA VAL A 78 12.55 4.33 -14.04
C VAL A 78 13.95 3.71 -13.96
N ILE A 79 14.52 3.56 -12.76
CA ILE A 79 15.86 2.97 -12.58
C ILE A 79 15.88 1.50 -13.04
N ARG A 80 14.87 0.71 -12.67
CA ARG A 80 14.75 -0.71 -13.02
C ARG A 80 14.53 -0.91 -14.51
N SER A 81 13.55 -0.25 -15.10
CA SER A 81 13.16 -0.41 -16.52
C SER A 81 14.23 0.08 -17.51
N THR A 82 15.14 0.94 -17.07
CA THR A 82 16.21 1.51 -17.94
C THR A 82 17.57 0.89 -17.72
N ALA A 83 17.70 -0.01 -16.74
CA ALA A 83 18.92 -0.75 -16.48
C ALA A 83 19.36 -1.56 -17.72
N VAL A 84 20.66 -1.71 -17.88
CA VAL A 84 21.24 -2.63 -18.86
C VAL A 84 21.20 -4.02 -18.25
N ASP A 85 20.29 -4.84 -18.74
CA ASP A 85 20.16 -6.25 -18.35
C ASP A 85 21.49 -7.01 -18.55
N LEU A 86 21.92 -7.74 -17.53
CA LEU A 86 23.19 -8.47 -17.48
C LEU A 86 22.89 -9.93 -17.14
N GLY A 87 23.68 -10.87 -17.69
CA GLY A 87 23.54 -12.27 -17.32
C GLY A 87 22.27 -12.91 -17.90
N ILE A 88 21.36 -13.37 -17.05
CA ILE A 88 20.14 -14.06 -17.48
C ILE A 88 19.09 -13.02 -17.82
N PRO A 89 18.43 -13.08 -19.01
CA PRO A 89 17.42 -12.10 -19.35
C PRO A 89 16.31 -11.95 -18.30
N GLY A 90 16.09 -10.72 -17.85
CA GLY A 90 15.12 -10.35 -16.83
C GLY A 90 15.68 -10.35 -15.40
N PRO A 91 14.86 -10.01 -14.39
CA PRO A 91 15.34 -9.84 -13.02
C PRO A 91 15.90 -11.14 -12.42
N ASP A 92 17.15 -11.10 -11.96
CA ASP A 92 17.81 -12.24 -11.34
C ASP A 92 18.42 -11.92 -9.95
N MET A 93 18.90 -12.95 -9.27
CA MET A 93 19.46 -12.85 -7.91
C MET A 93 20.91 -12.33 -7.88
N ASP A 94 21.56 -12.17 -9.03
CA ASP A 94 22.95 -11.75 -9.13
C ASP A 94 23.07 -10.25 -9.43
N CYS A 95 22.25 -9.75 -10.34
CA CYS A 95 22.30 -8.38 -10.84
C CYS A 95 20.96 -7.64 -10.82
N GLY A 96 19.87 -8.29 -10.41
CA GLY A 96 18.54 -7.68 -10.42
C GLY A 96 18.08 -7.41 -11.84
N TYR A 97 17.57 -6.21 -12.08
CA TYR A 97 17.23 -5.70 -13.42
C TYR A 97 18.48 -5.32 -14.25
N GLY A 98 19.68 -5.46 -13.68
CA GLY A 98 20.95 -5.20 -14.36
C GLY A 98 21.65 -3.93 -13.89
N ARG A 99 22.61 -3.45 -14.69
CA ARG A 99 23.42 -2.29 -14.35
C ARG A 99 22.69 -0.98 -14.65
N ILE A 100 22.66 -0.05 -13.69
CA ILE A 100 22.06 1.27 -13.89
C ILE A 100 22.62 1.99 -15.13
N ASP A 101 21.75 2.71 -15.84
CA ASP A 101 22.10 3.55 -17.00
C ASP A 101 21.52 4.94 -16.80
N ALA A 102 22.37 5.88 -16.37
CA ALA A 102 21.93 7.22 -16.03
C ALA A 102 21.39 8.00 -17.25
N LEU A 103 21.94 7.75 -18.44
CA LEU A 103 21.49 8.44 -19.65
C LEU A 103 20.10 7.95 -20.03
N ARG A 104 19.89 6.64 -20.09
CA ARG A 104 18.58 6.06 -20.43
C ARG A 104 17.52 6.44 -19.40
N ALA A 105 17.85 6.42 -18.12
CA ALA A 105 16.95 6.81 -17.04
C ALA A 105 16.50 8.28 -17.17
N VAL A 106 17.43 9.21 -17.39
CA VAL A 106 17.09 10.62 -17.57
C VAL A 106 16.30 10.87 -18.84
N GLN A 107 16.69 10.24 -19.96
CA GLN A 107 15.96 10.35 -21.22
C GLN A 107 14.53 9.83 -21.08
N ARG A 108 14.33 8.70 -20.40
CA ARG A 108 13.02 8.12 -20.13
C ARG A 108 12.09 9.08 -19.39
N VAL A 109 12.61 9.85 -18.43
CA VAL A 109 11.84 10.87 -17.71
C VAL A 109 11.63 12.11 -18.57
N ALA A 110 12.65 12.57 -19.28
CA ALA A 110 12.60 13.76 -20.14
C ALA A 110 11.64 13.59 -21.32
N ASP A 111 11.56 12.39 -21.90
CA ASP A 111 10.68 12.06 -23.02
C ASP A 111 9.29 11.61 -22.58
N ALA A 112 8.99 11.63 -21.28
CA ALA A 112 7.70 11.17 -20.80
C ALA A 112 6.54 12.09 -21.20
N GLY A 113 5.35 11.51 -21.35
CA GLY A 113 4.10 12.24 -21.50
C GLY A 113 3.36 12.36 -20.16
N THR A 114 2.29 13.15 -20.16
CA THR A 114 1.39 13.31 -19.01
C THR A 114 -0.03 12.94 -19.41
N LEU A 115 -0.73 12.15 -18.61
CA LEU A 115 -2.18 11.96 -18.71
C LEU A 115 -2.85 12.82 -17.64
N ALA A 116 -3.77 13.69 -18.04
CA ALA A 116 -4.50 14.55 -17.11
C ALA A 116 -5.94 14.74 -17.56
N GLY A 117 -6.80 15.17 -16.65
CA GLY A 117 -8.18 15.48 -16.97
C GLY A 117 -9.02 15.77 -15.75
N THR A 118 -10.32 15.78 -15.96
CA THR A 118 -11.33 16.01 -14.93
C THR A 118 -12.31 14.86 -14.84
N ILE A 119 -12.65 14.48 -13.60
CA ILE A 119 -13.64 13.45 -13.28
C ILE A 119 -14.84 14.11 -12.61
N ARG A 120 -16.04 13.89 -13.15
CA ARG A 120 -17.28 14.52 -12.67
C ARG A 120 -18.43 13.53 -12.61
N ASP A 121 -19.45 13.90 -11.85
CA ASP A 121 -20.75 13.23 -11.87
C ASP A 121 -21.48 13.59 -13.18
N ALA A 122 -21.94 12.58 -13.94
CA ALA A 122 -22.54 12.78 -15.25
C ALA A 122 -23.90 13.50 -15.21
N ALA A 123 -24.61 13.49 -14.07
CA ALA A 123 -25.92 14.12 -13.93
C ALA A 123 -25.81 15.57 -13.44
N THR A 124 -24.91 15.85 -12.51
CA THR A 124 -24.77 17.15 -11.83
C THR A 124 -23.61 17.98 -12.34
N LEU A 125 -22.67 17.35 -13.07
CA LEU A 125 -21.40 17.94 -13.53
C LEU A 125 -20.51 18.44 -12.38
N LEU A 126 -20.78 18.04 -11.14
CA LEU A 126 -19.95 18.36 -9.98
C LEU A 126 -18.70 17.47 -9.97
N PRO A 127 -17.56 17.98 -9.48
CA PRO A 127 -16.33 17.23 -9.42
C PRO A 127 -16.41 16.04 -8.45
N LEU A 128 -15.81 14.91 -8.83
CA LEU A 128 -15.74 13.72 -7.99
C LEU A 128 -14.37 13.61 -7.30
N SER A 129 -14.29 14.19 -6.10
CA SER A 129 -13.10 14.09 -5.25
C SER A 129 -12.87 12.67 -4.78
N GLY A 130 -11.66 12.14 -4.96
CA GLY A 130 -11.31 10.77 -4.59
C GLY A 130 -11.56 9.73 -5.68
N ALA A 131 -12.05 10.13 -6.87
CA ALA A 131 -12.12 9.21 -8.01
C ALA A 131 -10.72 8.74 -8.40
N VAL A 132 -10.57 7.45 -8.69
CA VAL A 132 -9.29 6.84 -9.04
C VAL A 132 -9.25 6.61 -10.54
N VAL A 133 -8.18 7.10 -11.17
CA VAL A 133 -7.84 6.82 -12.56
C VAL A 133 -6.64 5.90 -12.56
N ARG A 134 -6.76 4.73 -13.18
CA ARG A 134 -5.68 3.75 -13.34
C ARG A 134 -5.33 3.63 -14.82
N ALA A 135 -4.05 3.78 -15.17
CA ALA A 135 -3.54 3.64 -16.52
C ALA A 135 -2.58 2.44 -16.59
N GLN A 136 -2.88 1.49 -17.46
CA GLN A 136 -2.10 0.27 -17.69
C GLN A 136 -1.62 0.20 -19.14
N GLY A 137 -0.32 0.14 -19.36
CA GLY A 137 0.28 0.17 -20.69
C GLY A 137 1.79 0.36 -20.64
N GLU A 138 2.48 -0.09 -21.68
CA GLU A 138 3.95 0.03 -21.79
C GLU A 138 4.74 -0.51 -20.59
N GLY A 139 4.25 -1.59 -19.96
CA GLY A 139 4.86 -2.18 -18.77
C GLY A 139 4.59 -1.43 -17.46
N LEU A 140 3.84 -0.32 -17.50
CA LEU A 140 3.43 0.44 -16.33
C LEU A 140 2.00 0.11 -15.89
N ASP A 141 1.77 0.19 -14.59
CA ASP A 141 0.48 0.12 -13.95
C ASP A 141 0.43 1.17 -12.84
N VAL A 142 -0.12 2.34 -13.17
CA VAL A 142 -0.08 3.52 -12.32
C VAL A 142 -1.48 4.06 -12.08
N SER A 143 -1.64 4.78 -10.99
CA SER A 143 -2.91 5.41 -10.66
C SER A 143 -2.74 6.82 -10.12
N ALA A 144 -3.78 7.64 -10.31
CA ALA A 144 -3.92 8.93 -9.67
C ALA A 144 -5.31 9.08 -9.09
N THR A 145 -5.40 9.88 -8.04
CA THR A 145 -6.65 10.21 -7.37
C THR A 145 -7.04 11.64 -7.70
N ALA A 146 -8.29 11.83 -8.11
CA ALA A 146 -8.85 13.14 -8.41
C ALA A 146 -8.92 14.00 -7.13
N THR A 147 -8.49 15.25 -7.26
CA THR A 147 -8.52 16.29 -6.23
C THR A 147 -9.94 16.75 -5.91
N SER A 148 -10.11 17.67 -4.96
CA SER A 148 -11.40 18.27 -4.62
C SER A 148 -12.08 19.02 -5.78
N SER A 149 -11.32 19.44 -6.78
CA SER A 149 -11.83 20.03 -8.03
C SER A 149 -12.05 18.99 -9.13
N GLY A 150 -11.93 17.69 -8.84
CA GLY A 150 -12.10 16.60 -9.79
C GLY A 150 -10.93 16.44 -10.76
N VAL A 151 -9.85 17.20 -10.58
CA VAL A 151 -8.67 17.16 -11.46
C VAL A 151 -7.75 16.02 -11.04
N TYR A 152 -7.24 15.25 -12.00
CA TYR A 152 -6.18 14.27 -11.81
C TYR A 152 -5.04 14.51 -12.79
N THR A 153 -3.83 14.11 -12.41
CA THR A 153 -2.62 14.19 -13.24
C THR A 153 -1.75 12.97 -12.98
N MET A 154 -1.28 12.33 -14.04
CA MET A 154 -0.29 11.25 -14.04
C MET A 154 0.86 11.67 -14.97
N PRO A 155 1.93 12.28 -14.42
CA PRO A 155 3.13 12.58 -15.19
C PRO A 155 3.97 11.31 -15.42
N TYR A 156 5.06 11.45 -16.16
CA TYR A 156 6.11 10.42 -16.31
C TYR A 156 5.70 9.13 -17.04
N LEU A 157 4.62 9.14 -17.81
CA LEU A 157 4.17 8.00 -18.61
C LEU A 157 5.01 7.83 -19.89
N ILE A 158 5.25 6.58 -20.29
CA ILE A 158 5.91 6.27 -21.56
C ILE A 158 4.97 6.66 -22.71
N ALA A 159 5.52 7.16 -23.81
CA ALA A 159 4.73 7.36 -25.01
C ALA A 159 4.25 6.00 -25.54
N GLY A 160 2.94 5.82 -25.67
CA GLY A 160 2.37 4.51 -25.98
C GLY A 160 0.87 4.46 -25.72
N THR A 161 0.29 3.27 -25.84
CA THR A 161 -1.17 3.10 -25.68
C THR A 161 -1.48 2.50 -24.32
N TYR A 162 -2.39 3.15 -23.59
CA TYR A 162 -2.80 2.75 -22.25
C TYR A 162 -4.28 2.38 -22.25
N SER A 163 -4.59 1.29 -21.54
CA SER A 163 -5.93 1.02 -21.05
C SER A 163 -6.15 1.85 -19.78
N VAL A 164 -7.18 2.69 -19.78
CA VAL A 164 -7.50 3.58 -18.66
C VAL A 164 -8.81 3.17 -18.04
N THR A 165 -8.79 2.94 -16.73
CA THR A 165 -9.97 2.67 -15.90
C THR A 165 -10.21 3.85 -14.99
N VAL A 166 -11.42 4.40 -15.01
CA VAL A 166 -11.87 5.45 -14.09
C VAL A 166 -12.94 4.86 -13.19
N GLY A 167 -12.70 4.88 -11.87
CA GLY A 167 -13.61 4.35 -10.88
C GLY A 167 -13.83 5.31 -9.71
N TYR A 168 -15.04 5.33 -9.18
CA TYR A 168 -15.35 6.02 -7.94
C TYR A 168 -16.50 5.29 -7.23
N TYR A 169 -16.46 5.22 -5.91
CA TYR A 169 -17.45 4.47 -5.15
C TYR A 169 -18.88 4.97 -5.42
N GLY A 170 -19.74 4.03 -5.81
CA GLY A 170 -21.15 4.29 -6.13
C GLY A 170 -21.40 4.87 -7.52
N TYR A 171 -20.47 4.67 -8.45
CA TYR A 171 -20.60 5.03 -9.86
C TYR A 171 -20.23 3.84 -10.76
N GLU A 172 -20.74 3.86 -11.98
CA GLU A 172 -20.32 2.92 -13.03
C GLU A 172 -18.87 3.18 -13.42
N THR A 173 -18.06 2.12 -13.48
CA THR A 173 -16.66 2.19 -13.92
C THR A 173 -16.59 2.43 -15.43
N VAL A 174 -15.76 3.39 -15.84
CA VAL A 174 -15.46 3.64 -17.25
C VAL A 174 -14.14 2.96 -17.61
N LEU A 175 -14.15 2.17 -18.68
CA LEU A 175 -12.95 1.57 -19.28
C LEU A 175 -12.78 2.13 -20.70
N THR A 176 -11.61 2.69 -20.98
CA THR A 176 -11.30 3.30 -22.28
C THR A 176 -9.82 3.09 -22.63
N THR A 177 -9.40 3.50 -23.82
CA THR A 177 -8.00 3.53 -24.23
C THR A 177 -7.58 4.94 -24.63
N THR A 178 -6.31 5.27 -24.42
CA THR A 178 -5.73 6.54 -24.86
C THR A 178 -4.27 6.35 -25.27
N THR A 179 -3.76 7.24 -26.12
CA THR A 179 -2.37 7.24 -26.55
C THR A 179 -1.65 8.42 -25.94
N ILE A 180 -0.63 8.12 -25.13
CA ILE A 180 0.27 9.10 -24.54
C ILE A 180 1.31 9.48 -25.56
N ILE A 181 1.52 10.78 -25.73
CA ILE A 181 2.53 11.36 -26.62
C ILE A 181 3.63 12.00 -25.76
N SER A 182 4.88 11.69 -26.11
CA SER A 182 6.09 12.21 -25.45
C SER A 182 6.05 13.73 -25.30
N GLN A 183 6.44 14.25 -24.13
CA GLN A 183 6.57 15.67 -23.82
C GLN A 183 5.28 16.49 -24.02
N THR A 184 4.12 15.84 -23.98
CA THR A 184 2.81 16.51 -24.08
C THR A 184 1.86 16.03 -22.99
N THR A 185 0.83 16.84 -22.75
CA THR A 185 -0.31 16.44 -21.92
C THR A 185 -1.42 15.89 -22.80
N THR A 186 -1.76 14.62 -22.61
CA THR A 186 -2.95 13.98 -23.16
C THR A 186 -4.12 14.23 -22.21
N THR A 187 -5.17 14.88 -22.70
CA THR A 187 -6.37 15.15 -21.90
C THR A 187 -7.39 14.02 -22.05
N LEU A 188 -7.86 13.47 -20.92
CA LEU A 188 -8.92 12.49 -20.88
C LEU A 188 -9.89 12.82 -19.73
N ASP A 189 -11.02 13.43 -20.07
CA ASP A 189 -12.10 13.70 -19.12
C ASP A 189 -13.03 12.49 -19.01
N ALA A 190 -13.65 12.30 -17.85
CA ALA A 190 -14.66 11.28 -17.65
C ALA A 190 -15.82 11.79 -16.79
N ASP A 191 -17.03 11.64 -17.31
CA ASP A 191 -18.26 11.88 -16.57
C ASP A 191 -18.84 10.51 -16.16
N LEU A 192 -18.90 10.23 -14.86
CA LEU A 192 -19.32 8.94 -14.32
C LEU A 192 -20.82 8.92 -14.00
N THR A 193 -21.50 7.84 -14.38
CA THR A 193 -22.92 7.62 -14.08
C THR A 193 -23.09 7.10 -12.64
N PRO A 194 -23.86 7.76 -11.76
CA PRO A 194 -24.09 7.27 -10.40
C PRO A 194 -24.93 5.99 -10.40
N LEU A 195 -24.55 5.03 -9.57
CA LEU A 195 -25.34 3.82 -9.31
C LEU A 195 -26.53 4.14 -8.39
N PRO A 196 -27.63 3.37 -8.46
CA PRO A 196 -28.71 3.44 -7.49
C PRO A 196 -28.18 3.28 -6.06
N ARG A 197 -28.81 3.95 -5.10
CA ARG A 197 -28.47 3.83 -3.67
C ARG A 197 -29.64 3.24 -2.91
N TYR A 198 -29.34 2.37 -1.96
CA TYR A 198 -30.32 1.66 -1.15
C TYR A 198 -29.99 1.78 0.33
N THR A 199 -31.03 1.71 1.17
CA THR A 199 -30.83 1.62 2.63
C THR A 199 -30.45 0.20 3.01
N LEU A 200 -29.30 0.06 3.67
CA LEU A 200 -28.93 -1.10 4.46
C LEU A 200 -29.23 -0.77 5.93
N SER A 201 -29.91 -1.67 6.63
CA SER A 201 -30.23 -1.49 8.05
C SER A 201 -30.19 -2.83 8.78
N GLY A 202 -30.24 -2.81 10.10
CA GLY A 202 -30.30 -4.03 10.89
C GLY A 202 -29.97 -3.78 12.35
N HIS A 203 -29.79 -4.86 13.09
CA HIS A 203 -29.41 -4.81 14.49
C HIS A 203 -28.13 -5.61 14.76
N VAL A 204 -27.40 -5.22 15.80
CA VAL A 204 -26.23 -5.95 16.29
C VAL A 204 -26.56 -6.53 17.66
N TYR A 205 -26.46 -7.84 17.78
CA TYR A 205 -26.78 -8.60 18.98
C TYR A 205 -25.57 -9.36 19.52
N ASN A 206 -25.63 -9.69 20.80
CA ASN A 206 -24.75 -10.67 21.41
C ASN A 206 -25.11 -12.07 20.87
N ALA A 207 -24.12 -12.82 20.35
CA ALA A 207 -24.36 -14.14 19.76
C ALA A 207 -24.82 -15.20 20.79
N ILE A 208 -24.44 -15.04 22.07
CA ILE A 208 -24.88 -15.92 23.16
C ILE A 208 -26.32 -15.59 23.58
N SER A 209 -26.70 -14.33 23.54
CA SER A 209 -28.06 -13.87 23.88
C SER A 209 -28.59 -12.94 22.78
N THR A 210 -29.20 -13.56 21.77
CA THR A 210 -29.64 -12.92 20.51
C THR A 210 -30.74 -11.87 20.67
N THR A 211 -31.22 -11.63 21.89
CA THR A 211 -32.17 -10.55 22.22
C THR A 211 -31.51 -9.37 22.94
N ILE A 212 -30.22 -9.47 23.28
CA ILE A 212 -29.45 -8.40 23.92
C ILE A 212 -28.74 -7.60 22.83
N PRO A 213 -29.12 -6.34 22.59
CA PRO A 213 -28.43 -5.50 21.63
C PRO A 213 -27.06 -5.08 22.14
N ILE A 214 -26.10 -4.97 21.24
CA ILE A 214 -24.79 -4.37 21.51
C ILE A 214 -24.89 -2.90 21.12
N THR A 215 -24.96 -1.99 22.09
CA THR A 215 -25.28 -0.56 21.87
C THR A 215 -24.10 0.33 21.49
N HIS A 216 -22.89 -0.21 21.56
CA HIS A 216 -21.65 0.50 21.22
C HIS A 216 -20.94 -0.15 20.03
N ALA A 217 -21.67 -0.98 19.27
CA ALA A 217 -21.15 -1.53 18.03
C ALA A 217 -21.04 -0.43 16.97
N VAL A 218 -20.18 -0.67 16.00
CA VAL A 218 -20.03 0.15 14.81
C VAL A 218 -20.12 -0.73 13.57
N ILE A 219 -20.69 -0.16 12.51
CA ILE A 219 -20.80 -0.78 11.19
C ILE A 219 -19.89 -0.04 10.22
N ARG A 220 -19.14 -0.81 9.44
CA ARG A 220 -18.26 -0.33 8.37
C ARG A 220 -18.57 -1.10 7.09
N VAL A 221 -18.55 -0.40 5.97
CA VAL A 221 -18.50 -1.05 4.66
C VAL A 221 -17.06 -0.97 4.18
N LEU A 222 -16.38 -2.10 4.19
CA LEU A 222 -14.94 -2.18 3.89
C LEU A 222 -14.69 -1.79 2.43
N ASP A 223 -13.49 -1.25 2.16
CA ASP A 223 -13.06 -0.77 0.85
C ASP A 223 -13.96 0.30 0.21
N THR A 224 -14.64 1.10 1.05
CA THR A 224 -15.45 2.23 0.62
C THR A 224 -15.11 3.50 1.40
N PRO A 225 -15.38 4.70 0.83
CA PRO A 225 -15.22 5.96 1.54
C PRO A 225 -16.39 6.26 2.50
N LEU A 226 -17.31 5.31 2.72
CA LEU A 226 -18.44 5.54 3.61
C LEU A 226 -17.98 5.69 5.06
N PRO A 227 -18.52 6.65 5.82
CA PRO A 227 -18.18 6.80 7.21
C PRO A 227 -18.67 5.60 8.02
N THR A 228 -17.92 5.26 9.07
CA THR A 228 -18.36 4.32 10.10
C THR A 228 -19.66 4.79 10.74
N VAL A 229 -20.63 3.90 10.89
CA VAL A 229 -21.94 4.18 11.52
C VAL A 229 -21.99 3.53 12.89
N SER A 230 -22.24 4.31 13.94
CA SER A 230 -22.55 3.78 15.27
C SER A 230 -23.97 3.24 15.32
N VAL A 231 -24.16 2.14 16.03
CA VAL A 231 -25.50 1.65 16.36
C VAL A 231 -26.13 2.52 17.45
N ASP A 232 -27.46 2.50 17.55
CA ASP A 232 -28.19 3.20 18.61
C ASP A 232 -28.31 2.36 19.91
N ASP A 233 -29.02 2.91 20.91
CA ASP A 233 -29.26 2.25 22.20
C ASP A 233 -30.07 0.94 22.10
N ASN A 234 -30.71 0.67 20.95
CA ASN A 234 -31.40 -0.58 20.66
C ASN A 234 -30.54 -1.52 19.79
N GLY A 235 -29.28 -1.17 19.52
CA GLY A 235 -28.38 -1.91 18.64
C GLY A 235 -28.72 -1.77 17.15
N PHE A 236 -29.62 -0.84 16.78
CA PHE A 236 -30.04 -0.63 15.40
C PHE A 236 -29.04 0.25 14.65
N TYR A 237 -28.84 -0.05 13.37
CA TYR A 237 -28.10 0.79 12.44
C TYR A 237 -28.84 0.99 11.13
N SER A 238 -28.55 2.09 10.46
CA SER A 238 -29.02 2.36 9.10
C SER A 238 -28.00 3.20 8.35
N MET A 239 -27.74 2.83 7.10
CA MET A 239 -26.85 3.54 6.21
C MET A 239 -27.29 3.44 4.76
N THR A 240 -26.91 4.43 3.95
CA THR A 240 -27.15 4.42 2.51
C THR A 240 -25.91 3.89 1.80
N VAL A 241 -26.08 2.83 1.01
CA VAL A 241 -25.01 2.14 0.30
C VAL A 241 -25.35 2.12 -1.18
N ALA A 242 -24.35 2.34 -2.03
CA ALA A 242 -24.55 2.22 -3.47
C ALA A 242 -24.78 0.77 -3.90
N ALA A 243 -25.45 0.58 -5.03
CA ALA A 243 -25.78 -0.72 -5.55
C ALA A 243 -24.52 -1.55 -5.85
N GLY A 244 -24.53 -2.82 -5.47
CA GLY A 244 -23.41 -3.74 -5.70
C GLY A 244 -23.19 -4.69 -4.52
N THR A 245 -22.09 -5.45 -4.60
CA THR A 245 -21.67 -6.36 -3.54
C THR A 245 -20.79 -5.61 -2.55
N ALA A 246 -21.17 -5.62 -1.28
CA ALA A 246 -20.48 -4.93 -0.19
C ALA A 246 -19.99 -5.93 0.86
N VAL A 247 -18.76 -5.72 1.37
CA VAL A 247 -18.25 -6.39 2.56
C VAL A 247 -18.54 -5.50 3.76
N ILE A 248 -19.37 -6.00 4.67
CA ILE A 248 -19.84 -5.24 5.83
C ILE A 248 -19.24 -5.86 7.08
N GLU A 249 -18.62 -5.03 7.89
CA GLU A 249 -18.05 -5.37 9.18
C GLU A 249 -18.90 -4.75 10.30
N ALA A 250 -19.25 -5.56 11.29
CA ALA A 250 -19.73 -5.11 12.59
C ALA A 250 -18.67 -5.38 13.65
N ALA A 251 -18.31 -4.35 14.41
CA ALA A 251 -17.29 -4.42 15.45
C ALA A 251 -17.77 -3.77 16.74
N ALA A 252 -17.41 -4.36 17.88
CA ALA A 252 -17.66 -3.80 19.20
C ALA A 252 -16.53 -4.21 20.16
N PHE A 253 -16.24 -3.37 21.15
CA PHE A 253 -15.24 -3.71 22.17
C PHE A 253 -15.67 -4.95 22.96
N SER A 254 -14.73 -5.85 23.25
CA SER A 254 -14.99 -7.17 23.88
C SER A 254 -15.79 -8.15 23.03
N TYR A 255 -15.89 -7.96 21.71
CA TYR A 255 -16.54 -8.90 20.79
C TYR A 255 -15.65 -9.22 19.58
N ALA A 256 -15.78 -10.43 19.06
CA ALA A 256 -15.21 -10.80 17.77
C ALA A 256 -15.92 -10.02 16.65
N THR A 257 -15.18 -9.61 15.62
CA THR A 257 -15.75 -8.89 14.49
C THR A 257 -16.62 -9.81 13.64
N GLY A 258 -17.79 -9.32 13.25
CA GLY A 258 -18.68 -10.02 12.34
C GLY A 258 -18.49 -9.45 10.94
N ILE A 259 -18.07 -10.29 9.98
CA ILE A 259 -17.89 -9.88 8.59
C ILE A 259 -18.90 -10.64 7.71
N THR A 260 -19.57 -9.92 6.81
CA THR A 260 -20.48 -10.53 5.86
C THR A 260 -20.41 -9.87 4.49
N VAL A 261 -20.62 -10.64 3.44
CA VAL A 261 -20.73 -10.14 2.06
C VAL A 261 -22.22 -10.07 1.72
N THR A 262 -22.70 -8.92 1.24
CA THR A 262 -24.11 -8.71 0.92
C THR A 262 -24.26 -8.02 -0.44
N ASP A 263 -25.14 -8.57 -1.26
CA ASP A 263 -25.56 -7.96 -2.52
C ASP A 263 -26.68 -6.94 -2.25
N ILE A 264 -26.42 -5.68 -2.57
CA ILE A 264 -27.31 -4.56 -2.31
C ILE A 264 -27.86 -4.07 -3.64
N PHE A 265 -29.00 -4.64 -4.05
CA PHE A 265 -29.75 -4.19 -5.24
C PHE A 265 -31.16 -3.70 -4.90
N THR A 266 -31.51 -3.72 -3.62
CA THR A 266 -32.74 -3.21 -3.03
C THR A 266 -32.45 -2.75 -1.61
N HIS A 267 -33.40 -2.04 -0.99
CA HIS A 267 -33.37 -1.85 0.46
C HIS A 267 -33.31 -3.22 1.15
N SER A 268 -32.42 -3.38 2.13
CA SER A 268 -32.15 -4.66 2.76
C SER A 268 -31.93 -4.54 4.26
N THR A 269 -32.21 -5.63 4.97
CA THR A 269 -31.97 -5.77 6.41
C THR A 269 -30.92 -6.84 6.66
N ARG A 270 -29.92 -6.55 7.48
CA ARG A 270 -28.85 -7.47 7.84
C ARG A 270 -28.50 -7.36 9.32
N ASP A 271 -28.82 -8.38 10.09
CA ASP A 271 -28.44 -8.42 11.50
C ASP A 271 -27.07 -9.09 11.68
N PHE A 272 -26.36 -8.66 12.73
CA PHE A 272 -25.09 -9.24 13.15
C PHE A 272 -25.23 -9.84 14.55
N TYR A 273 -24.52 -10.95 14.76
CA TYR A 273 -24.46 -11.66 16.03
C TYR A 273 -22.98 -11.82 16.36
N LEU A 274 -22.49 -11.06 17.33
CA LEU A 274 -21.07 -11.03 17.66
C LEU A 274 -20.79 -11.90 18.88
N ASP A 275 -19.79 -12.78 18.75
CA ASP A 275 -19.32 -13.60 19.87
C ASP A 275 -18.52 -12.74 20.85
N PRO A 276 -18.86 -12.74 22.16
CA PRO A 276 -18.06 -12.04 23.13
C PRO A 276 -16.67 -12.68 23.23
N LEU A 277 -15.63 -11.85 23.24
CA LEU A 277 -14.26 -12.30 23.48
C LEU A 277 -14.07 -12.60 24.96
N PRO A 278 -13.26 -13.61 25.29
CA PRO A 278 -12.86 -13.81 26.67
C PRO A 278 -12.11 -12.57 27.17
N PRO A 279 -12.28 -12.18 28.46
CA PRO A 279 -11.42 -11.16 29.05
C PRO A 279 -9.98 -11.64 29.03
N VAL A 280 -9.08 -10.83 28.47
CA VAL A 280 -7.64 -11.11 28.44
C VAL A 280 -6.96 -10.23 29.49
N LEU A 281 -6.14 -10.86 30.34
CA LEU A 281 -5.21 -10.17 31.23
C LEU A 281 -3.81 -10.32 30.64
N LEU A 282 -3.23 -9.22 30.17
CA LEU A 282 -1.82 -9.16 29.77
C LEU A 282 -0.99 -8.78 30.99
N VAL A 283 -0.02 -9.62 31.33
CA VAL A 283 0.94 -9.39 32.40
C VAL A 283 2.30 -9.23 31.75
N ASP A 284 2.89 -8.05 31.88
CA ASP A 284 4.29 -7.83 31.54
C ASP A 284 5.14 -8.36 32.70
N ASP A 285 5.99 -9.34 32.38
CA ASP A 285 6.88 -10.02 33.33
C ASP A 285 8.32 -9.98 32.79
N ASP A 286 8.73 -8.81 32.28
CA ASP A 286 10.05 -8.61 31.72
C ASP A 286 11.18 -8.73 32.77
N GLU A 287 12.19 -9.55 32.47
CA GLU A 287 13.52 -9.34 33.05
C GLU A 287 14.15 -8.12 32.37
N GLY A 288 13.74 -6.92 32.77
CA GLY A 288 14.41 -5.70 32.35
C GLY A 288 15.92 -5.82 32.56
N THR A 289 16.70 -5.56 31.50
CA THR A 289 18.19 -5.58 31.52
C THR A 289 18.81 -4.61 32.54
N LEU A 290 18.01 -3.79 33.21
CA LEU A 290 18.34 -3.08 34.43
C LEU A 290 17.90 -3.92 35.64
N ARG A 291 18.84 -4.69 36.19
CA ARG A 291 18.73 -5.63 37.33
C ARG A 291 18.22 -5.05 38.68
N SER A 292 17.21 -4.19 38.70
CA SER A 292 16.61 -3.71 39.93
C SER A 292 15.26 -3.06 39.63
N TYR A 293 14.18 -3.67 40.14
CA TYR A 293 12.81 -3.11 40.29
C TYR A 293 11.71 -3.49 39.30
N SER A 294 11.63 -4.75 38.86
CA SER A 294 10.30 -5.37 38.67
C SER A 294 10.31 -6.76 39.32
N PRO A 295 9.53 -7.01 40.39
CA PRO A 295 9.33 -8.38 40.88
C PRO A 295 8.56 -9.17 39.82
N HIS A 296 8.81 -10.48 39.69
CA HIS A 296 7.96 -11.33 38.86
C HIS A 296 6.50 -11.22 39.31
N VAL A 297 5.71 -10.42 38.60
CA VAL A 297 4.33 -10.09 38.98
C VAL A 297 3.39 -11.20 38.54
N GLN A 298 3.82 -12.09 37.64
CA GLN A 298 3.08 -13.25 37.20
C GLN A 298 2.50 -14.06 38.38
N SER A 299 3.34 -14.38 39.37
CA SER A 299 2.94 -15.16 40.54
C SER A 299 1.86 -14.47 41.39
N PHE A 300 1.91 -13.13 41.49
CA PHE A 300 0.90 -12.34 42.18
C PHE A 300 -0.45 -12.41 41.47
N TYR A 301 -0.46 -12.28 40.14
CA TYR A 301 -1.69 -12.35 39.36
C TYR A 301 -2.32 -13.75 39.37
N PHE A 302 -1.54 -14.84 39.30
CA PHE A 302 -2.08 -16.18 39.47
C PHE A 302 -2.73 -16.36 40.84
N ALA A 303 -2.05 -15.96 41.93
CA ALA A 303 -2.61 -16.05 43.26
C ALA A 303 -3.90 -15.23 43.42
N ALA A 304 -3.97 -14.04 42.79
CA ALA A 304 -5.17 -13.22 42.79
C ALA A 304 -6.31 -13.87 42.01
N LEU A 305 -6.05 -14.42 40.82
CA LEU A 305 -7.06 -15.12 40.00
C LEU A 305 -7.61 -16.35 40.74
N ASP A 306 -6.73 -17.16 41.31
CA ASP A 306 -7.09 -18.36 42.08
C ASP A 306 -7.90 -17.99 43.34
N ALA A 307 -7.46 -16.99 44.10
CA ALA A 307 -8.14 -16.54 45.32
C ALA A 307 -9.56 -16.01 45.04
N ASN A 308 -9.79 -15.48 43.83
CA ASN A 308 -11.10 -15.03 43.39
C ASN A 308 -11.88 -16.12 42.62
N GLY A 309 -11.32 -17.33 42.46
CA GLY A 309 -11.98 -18.47 41.83
C GLY A 309 -12.17 -18.33 40.31
N TYR A 310 -11.35 -17.55 39.63
CA TYR A 310 -11.39 -17.43 38.18
C TYR A 310 -10.76 -18.65 37.51
N ASN A 311 -11.43 -19.22 36.52
CA ASN A 311 -10.80 -20.17 35.60
C ASN A 311 -10.08 -19.38 34.50
N TYR A 312 -8.82 -19.71 34.24
CA TYR A 312 -8.01 -19.09 33.19
C TYR A 312 -7.18 -20.11 32.43
N THR A 313 -6.72 -19.71 31.24
CA THR A 313 -5.72 -20.44 30.46
C THR A 313 -4.49 -19.55 30.33
N TYR A 314 -3.33 -20.07 30.70
CA TYR A 314 -2.07 -19.35 30.63
C TYR A 314 -1.39 -19.56 29.27
N TRP A 315 -0.86 -18.48 28.70
CA TRP A 315 -0.10 -18.48 27.46
C TRP A 315 1.18 -17.67 27.68
N ASP A 316 2.33 -18.29 27.45
CA ASP A 316 3.64 -17.64 27.53
C ASP A 316 4.03 -17.08 26.16
N ILE A 317 4.53 -15.85 26.13
CA ILE A 317 4.98 -15.18 24.90
C ILE A 317 6.45 -14.83 25.10
N GLU A 318 7.35 -15.74 24.72
CA GLU A 318 8.79 -15.45 24.70
C GLU A 318 9.10 -14.43 23.58
N GLU A 319 9.71 -13.29 23.92
CA GLU A 319 10.34 -12.43 22.92
C GLU A 319 11.60 -13.13 22.37
N SER A 320 11.62 -13.42 21.07
CA SER A 320 12.75 -14.05 20.37
C SER A 320 13.88 -13.07 20.05
#